data_AF-A0A0M5ILE3-F1
#
_entry.id   AF-A0A0M5ILE3-F1
#
_cell.length_a   1.000
_cell.length_b   1.000
_cell.length_c   1.000
_cell.angle_alpha   90.00
_cell.angle_beta   90.00
_cell.angle_gamma   90.00
#
_symmetry.space_group_name_H-M   'P 1'
#
loop_
_entity.id
_entity.type
_entity.pdbx_description
1 polymer ?
#
loop_
_entity_poly.entity_id
_entity_poly.type
_entity_poly.pdbx_seq_one_letter_code
_entity_poly.pdbx_strand_id
1 'polypeptide(L)'
;MAVNEKGELVTVDNVTADNVASTLWCTTVTVENQGKAPIYDFVNKGAEALLSVTMDDFAKNAMQTTKNSLVGGEIAGWAFSGTYANALEAERPLYSYFQEDSVVGLVLDAKNNVRLKKAEGTDKKIEAAGFATFTLVEADGIALNAKQINTKLGIQDAANGVKLTFNPDRNNTSLENPFSDVAFIAKDTRDGSFVYVTRKADNQYLHVDTAYTNVNSDKFLAFNYKKALSKDLADQGKFLFTYFPSHDSLVIQVKQATRLSASVKDWKEALKNGDKTIISKNEDDKNYVTVQDLVKADEIRIVTIADVKETDITLGFTGCVQAGTDKVSLEDGLYVIQNAETNKYLASPIHVDGAASEWVTVDKAEQNVMHMPAYQWVVLKTKTSEYFLSTSPVNVTNREYPSLKNPPYNTTDKVLKNGASWQLTQAEGSKLYYCKALSSDSLVITKITDKNILGDKYLGYKYLTDDELMITNYAFNYFNPYTMDKYIAQVEGDTTLNALQEEATFFELVKQNDNKTVAYGYTVDATVQARIEVWLSLKELLIRSKLVRT
;
A
#
# COMPACT_ATOMS: atom_id res chain seq x y z
N MET A 1 17.08 -9.17 -6.80
CA MET A 1 15.95 -9.37 -5.86
C MET A 1 14.66 -8.91 -6.54
N ALA A 2 13.56 -9.64 -6.39
CA ALA A 2 12.27 -9.30 -6.99
C ALA A 2 11.12 -9.40 -5.98
N VAL A 3 9.95 -8.90 -6.36
CA VAL A 3 8.68 -9.08 -5.64
C VAL A 3 7.75 -9.96 -6.47
N ASN A 4 7.30 -11.09 -5.91
CA ASN A 4 6.35 -11.96 -6.61
C ASN A 4 4.91 -11.44 -6.50
N GLU A 5 3.96 -12.10 -7.17
CA GLU A 5 2.54 -11.72 -7.17
C GLU A 5 1.87 -11.75 -5.78
N LYS A 6 2.48 -12.42 -4.79
CA LYS A 6 2.01 -12.45 -3.40
C LYS A 6 2.60 -11.33 -2.54
N GLY A 7 3.47 -10.50 -3.11
CA GLY A 7 4.22 -9.48 -2.37
C GLY A 7 5.43 -10.02 -1.62
N GLU A 8 5.87 -11.26 -1.87
CA GLU A 8 7.04 -11.84 -1.20
C GLU A 8 8.33 -11.43 -1.92
N LEU A 9 9.37 -11.13 -1.14
CA LEU A 9 10.72 -10.95 -1.63
C LEU A 9 11.30 -12.30 -2.06
N VAL A 10 11.83 -12.35 -3.28
CA VAL A 10 12.42 -13.55 -3.87
C VAL A 10 13.73 -13.24 -4.58
N THR A 11 14.59 -14.25 -4.68
CA THR A 11 15.77 -14.22 -5.55
C THR A 11 15.39 -14.67 -6.95
N VAL A 12 15.98 -14.04 -7.96
CA VAL A 12 15.79 -14.39 -9.36
C VAL A 12 17.17 -14.44 -10.00
N ASP A 13 17.46 -15.52 -10.71
CA ASP A 13 18.79 -15.76 -11.28
C ASP A 13 19.05 -14.94 -12.55
N ASN A 14 18.01 -14.61 -13.31
CA ASN A 14 18.11 -13.86 -14.56
C ASN A 14 16.97 -12.85 -14.73
N VAL A 15 17.31 -11.63 -15.14
CA VAL A 15 16.33 -10.62 -15.54
C VAL A 15 15.93 -10.87 -17.00
N THR A 16 14.63 -10.95 -17.26
CA THR A 16 14.03 -11.14 -18.57
C THR A 16 12.92 -10.13 -18.75
N ALA A 17 12.45 -9.94 -19.99
CA ALA A 17 11.37 -8.98 -20.23
C ALA A 17 10.04 -9.37 -19.55
N ASP A 18 9.86 -10.63 -19.14
CA ASP A 18 8.67 -11.07 -18.39
C ASP A 18 8.75 -10.77 -16.88
N ASN A 19 9.95 -10.62 -16.32
CA ASN A 19 10.16 -10.36 -14.89
C ASN A 19 10.86 -9.01 -14.61
N VAL A 20 11.15 -8.22 -15.65
CA VAL A 20 11.86 -6.96 -15.53
C VAL A 20 11.13 -5.98 -14.60
N ALA A 21 9.79 -5.94 -14.69
CA ALA A 21 8.98 -5.08 -13.82
C ALA A 21 9.18 -5.44 -12.33
N SER A 22 9.13 -6.72 -11.99
CA SER A 22 9.24 -7.17 -10.59
C SER A 22 10.65 -7.15 -10.03
N THR A 23 11.68 -7.03 -10.87
CA THR A 23 13.10 -7.01 -10.47
C THR A 23 13.68 -5.60 -10.35
N LEU A 24 13.02 -4.59 -10.93
CA LEU A 24 13.48 -3.20 -10.88
C LEU A 24 13.07 -2.48 -9.61
N TRP A 25 14.02 -1.73 -9.05
CA TRP A 25 13.84 -0.94 -7.84
C TRP A 25 14.27 0.50 -8.09
N CYS A 26 13.38 1.45 -7.85
CA CYS A 26 13.70 2.86 -7.81
C CYS A 26 14.29 3.19 -6.45
N THR A 27 15.44 3.87 -6.45
CA THR A 27 16.16 4.18 -5.21
C THR A 27 16.10 5.67 -4.93
N THR A 28 15.64 6.04 -3.74
CA THR A 28 15.67 7.42 -3.23
C THR A 28 16.65 7.50 -2.07
N VAL A 29 17.45 8.56 -2.02
CA VAL A 29 18.44 8.77 -0.96
C VAL A 29 18.06 9.99 -0.14
N THR A 30 17.90 9.80 1.17
CA THR A 30 17.65 10.87 2.14
C THR A 30 18.92 11.14 2.94
N VAL A 31 19.30 12.42 3.03
CA VAL A 31 20.52 12.87 3.72
C VAL A 31 20.13 13.86 4.80
N GLU A 32 20.25 13.44 6.05
CA GLU A 32 19.95 14.27 7.21
C GLU A 32 21.22 14.92 7.78
N ASN A 33 21.57 16.12 7.31
CA ASN A 33 22.69 16.95 7.80
C ASN A 33 24.10 16.34 7.64
N GLN A 34 25.14 17.15 7.87
CA GLN A 34 26.54 16.69 7.78
C GLN A 34 26.86 15.70 8.91
N GLY A 35 27.24 14.47 8.54
CA GLY A 35 27.78 13.45 9.45
C GLY A 35 26.88 12.25 9.76
N LYS A 36 25.60 12.24 9.34
CA LYS A 36 24.75 11.04 9.43
C LYS A 36 24.90 10.15 8.20
N ALA A 37 24.73 8.85 8.37
CA ALA A 37 24.71 7.90 7.26
C ALA A 37 23.49 8.16 6.34
N PRO A 38 23.64 8.06 5.00
CA PRO A 38 22.52 8.18 4.09
C PRO A 38 21.50 7.07 4.29
N ILE A 39 20.23 7.40 4.11
CA ILE A 39 19.10 6.46 4.19
C ILE A 39 18.58 6.19 2.78
N TYR A 40 18.38 4.93 2.45
CA TYR A 40 17.94 4.49 1.12
C TYR A 40 16.53 3.89 1.18
N ASP A 41 15.64 4.40 0.34
CA ASP A 41 14.33 3.81 0.11
C ASP A 41 14.27 3.17 -1.28
N PHE A 42 13.70 1.97 -1.36
CA PHE A 42 13.63 1.19 -2.58
C PHE A 42 12.18 0.88 -2.94
N VAL A 43 11.66 1.43 -4.03
CA VAL A 43 10.31 1.14 -4.52
C VAL A 43 10.38 0.17 -5.69
N ASN A 44 9.72 -0.98 -5.58
CA ASN A 44 9.65 -1.94 -6.67
C ASN A 44 8.75 -1.41 -7.78
N LYS A 45 9.21 -1.40 -9.04
CA LYS A 45 8.41 -0.88 -10.17
C LYS A 45 7.19 -1.75 -10.48
N GLY A 46 7.32 -3.08 -10.43
CA GLY A 46 6.24 -3.98 -10.82
C GLY A 46 5.17 -4.15 -9.74
N ALA A 47 5.59 -4.21 -8.48
CA ALA A 47 4.66 -4.28 -7.34
C ALA A 47 4.20 -2.91 -6.85
N GLU A 48 4.79 -1.82 -7.35
CA GLU A 48 4.56 -0.43 -6.91
C GLU A 48 4.64 -0.27 -5.38
N ALA A 49 5.53 -1.06 -4.75
CA ALA A 49 5.60 -1.23 -3.30
C ALA A 49 6.97 -0.84 -2.78
N LEU A 50 6.99 -0.08 -1.68
CA LEU A 50 8.21 0.22 -0.94
C LEU A 50 8.75 -1.06 -0.28
N LEU A 51 10.06 -1.29 -0.40
CA LEU A 51 10.81 -2.27 0.38
C LEU A 51 10.71 -1.89 1.85
N SER A 52 9.71 -2.47 2.50
CA SER A 52 9.45 -2.29 3.92
C SER A 52 9.05 -3.63 4.51
N VAL A 53 9.51 -3.90 5.72
CA VAL A 53 9.37 -5.22 6.37
C VAL A 53 8.76 -5.08 7.76
N THR A 54 8.16 -6.15 8.27
CA THR A 54 7.46 -6.13 9.56
C THR A 54 8.12 -7.04 10.59
N MET A 55 8.12 -6.60 11.84
CA MET A 55 8.57 -7.38 12.98
C MET A 55 7.54 -8.41 13.44
N ASP A 56 6.29 -8.26 13.01
CA ASP A 56 5.20 -9.21 13.33
C ASP A 56 5.45 -10.61 12.71
N ASP A 57 6.31 -10.69 11.70
CA ASP A 57 6.71 -11.97 11.08
C ASP A 57 7.60 -12.82 12.00
N PHE A 58 8.16 -12.25 13.07
CA PHE A 58 8.99 -12.99 14.02
C PHE A 58 8.12 -13.70 15.06
N ALA A 59 8.34 -15.00 15.21
CA ALA A 59 7.86 -15.70 16.40
C ALA A 59 8.49 -15.12 17.68
N LYS A 60 7.81 -15.28 18.82
CA LYS A 60 8.30 -14.79 20.11
C LYS A 60 9.73 -15.28 20.38
N ASN A 61 10.63 -14.34 20.71
CA ASN A 61 12.06 -14.57 20.94
C ASN A 61 12.86 -15.12 19.74
N ALA A 62 12.28 -15.17 18.55
CA ALA A 62 13.02 -15.58 17.36
C ALA A 62 13.95 -14.45 16.87
N MET A 63 15.17 -14.84 16.51
CA MET A 63 16.17 -13.98 15.90
C MET A 63 16.08 -13.95 14.37
N GLN A 64 15.35 -14.88 13.76
CA GLN A 64 15.15 -14.99 12.32
C GLN A 64 13.75 -15.49 11.99
N THR A 65 13.17 -15.04 10.86
CA THR A 65 11.86 -15.49 10.39
C THR A 65 11.93 -16.83 9.66
N THR A 66 10.82 -17.58 9.69
CA THR A 66 10.66 -18.87 8.98
C THR A 66 9.79 -18.78 7.72
N LYS A 67 9.17 -17.62 7.47
CA LYS A 67 8.39 -17.30 6.26
C LYS A 67 9.15 -16.30 5.39
N ASN A 68 8.81 -16.24 4.10
CA ASN A 68 9.46 -15.29 3.19
C ASN A 68 9.04 -13.88 3.60
N SER A 69 9.99 -12.97 3.54
CA SER A 69 9.73 -11.56 3.84
C SER A 69 8.75 -10.98 2.84
N LEU A 70 7.70 -10.31 3.33
CA LEU A 70 6.73 -9.60 2.52
C LEU A 70 7.10 -8.11 2.45
N VAL A 71 6.85 -7.48 1.30
CA VAL A 71 6.88 -6.01 1.21
C VAL A 71 5.61 -5.42 1.83
N GLY A 72 5.73 -4.28 2.53
CA GLY A 72 4.59 -3.56 3.11
C GLY A 72 4.51 -3.60 4.64
N GLY A 73 5.65 -3.43 5.31
CA GLY A 73 5.79 -3.55 6.77
C GLY A 73 5.75 -2.22 7.53
N GLU A 74 6.55 -2.07 8.59
CA GLU A 74 6.71 -0.81 9.36
C GLU A 74 8.15 -0.29 9.40
N ILE A 75 9.09 -1.11 8.93
CA ILE A 75 10.51 -0.82 8.88
C ILE A 75 10.87 -0.57 7.43
N ALA A 76 11.29 0.65 7.16
CA ALA A 76 11.81 1.13 5.88
C ALA A 76 13.06 1.98 6.17
N GLY A 77 13.59 2.69 5.16
CA GLY A 77 14.81 3.46 5.34
C GLY A 77 16.01 2.55 5.64
N TRP A 78 16.69 2.13 4.59
CA TRP A 78 17.75 1.14 4.68
C TRP A 78 19.12 1.81 4.73
N ALA A 79 19.97 1.36 5.65
CA ALA A 79 21.40 1.55 5.55
C ALA A 79 21.94 0.64 4.44
N PHE A 80 22.75 1.21 3.54
CA PHE A 80 23.30 0.51 2.39
C PHE A 80 24.74 0.97 2.09
N SER A 81 24.89 2.10 1.41
CA SER A 81 26.17 2.64 0.97
C SER A 81 26.51 3.91 1.76
N GLY A 82 27.75 4.04 2.21
CA GLY A 82 28.23 5.27 2.87
C GLY A 82 28.42 6.42 1.89
N THR A 83 28.62 6.12 0.60
CA THR A 83 28.79 7.09 -0.48
C THR A 83 27.60 7.06 -1.43
N TYR A 84 27.18 8.23 -1.93
CA TYR A 84 26.06 8.34 -2.88
C TYR A 84 26.26 9.38 -3.98
N ALA A 85 27.17 10.34 -3.80
CA ALA A 85 27.35 11.44 -4.75
C ALA A 85 28.06 11.03 -6.04
N ASN A 86 29.07 10.15 -5.96
CA ASN A 86 29.90 9.76 -7.10
C ASN A 86 29.72 8.29 -7.50
N ALA A 87 29.62 7.41 -6.52
CA ALA A 87 29.42 5.99 -6.70
C ALA A 87 28.82 5.38 -5.44
N LEU A 88 27.99 4.35 -5.63
CA LEU A 88 27.51 3.50 -4.55
C LEU A 88 28.51 2.38 -4.31
N GLU A 89 28.66 1.99 -3.05
CA GLU A 89 29.44 0.81 -2.67
C GLU A 89 28.75 -0.48 -3.14
N ALA A 90 29.55 -1.46 -3.56
CA ALA A 90 29.08 -2.78 -3.93
C ALA A 90 29.12 -3.74 -2.73
N GLU A 91 28.35 -4.83 -2.82
CA GLU A 91 28.30 -5.92 -1.85
C GLU A 91 28.06 -5.45 -0.39
N ARG A 92 27.17 -4.48 -0.21
CA ARG A 92 26.83 -3.96 1.13
C ARG A 92 25.56 -4.60 1.66
N PRO A 93 25.47 -4.86 2.98
CA PRO A 93 24.23 -5.35 3.56
C PRO A 93 23.14 -4.29 3.51
N LEU A 94 21.88 -4.74 3.41
CA LEU A 94 20.72 -3.90 3.68
C LEU A 94 20.18 -4.21 5.07
N TYR A 95 20.18 -3.19 5.94
CA TYR A 95 19.59 -3.28 7.27
C TYR A 95 18.92 -1.96 7.65
N SER A 96 17.98 -2.03 8.60
CA SER A 96 17.31 -0.86 9.15
C SER A 96 17.13 -1.01 10.66
N TYR A 97 17.15 0.12 11.36
CA TYR A 97 16.95 0.18 12.81
C TYR A 97 15.47 0.09 13.12
N PHE A 98 15.09 -0.88 13.95
CA PHE A 98 13.72 -1.00 14.47
C PHE A 98 13.59 -0.58 15.93
N GLN A 99 14.73 -0.47 16.62
CA GLN A 99 14.92 0.11 17.96
C GLN A 99 16.30 0.77 18.00
N GLU A 100 16.58 1.57 19.05
CA GLU A 100 17.79 2.38 19.20
C GLU A 100 19.10 1.59 18.94
N ASP A 101 19.24 0.40 19.53
CA ASP A 101 20.43 -0.45 19.40
C ASP A 101 20.17 -1.77 18.64
N SER A 102 19.06 -1.88 17.91
CA SER A 102 18.69 -3.13 17.24
C SER A 102 18.28 -2.92 15.79
N VAL A 103 18.89 -3.74 14.93
CA VAL A 103 18.70 -3.71 13.48
C VAL A 103 18.07 -5.01 12.98
N VAL A 104 17.35 -4.89 11.88
CA VAL A 104 16.88 -6.02 11.09
C VAL A 104 17.47 -5.92 9.69
N GLY A 105 17.91 -7.05 9.15
CA GLY A 105 18.42 -7.15 7.79
C GLY A 105 17.89 -8.37 7.07
N LEU A 106 18.07 -8.38 5.75
CA LEU A 106 17.70 -9.51 4.90
C LEU A 106 18.77 -10.60 4.98
N VAL A 107 18.37 -11.86 5.03
CA VAL A 107 19.27 -13.03 4.91
C VAL A 107 18.69 -14.04 3.93
N LEU A 108 19.56 -14.84 3.33
CA LEU A 108 19.16 -15.98 2.52
C LEU A 108 19.29 -17.26 3.33
N ASP A 109 18.27 -18.12 3.30
CA ASP A 109 18.40 -19.48 3.82
C ASP A 109 19.09 -20.41 2.80
N ALA A 110 19.33 -21.66 3.19
CA ALA A 110 19.98 -22.67 2.33
C ALA A 110 19.22 -22.98 1.02
N LYS A 111 18.00 -22.49 0.86
CA LYS A 111 17.17 -22.63 -0.35
C LYS A 111 16.96 -21.29 -1.07
N ASN A 112 17.79 -20.28 -0.76
CA ASN A 112 17.69 -18.90 -1.29
C ASN A 112 16.38 -18.18 -0.97
N ASN A 113 15.65 -18.59 0.07
CA ASN A 113 14.50 -17.81 0.51
C ASN A 113 14.96 -16.57 1.26
N VAL A 114 14.31 -15.43 0.97
CA VAL A 114 14.59 -14.16 1.63
C VAL A 114 13.88 -14.12 2.98
N ARG A 115 14.65 -14.00 4.06
CA ARG A 115 14.18 -13.93 5.46
C ARG A 115 14.64 -12.64 6.13
N LEU A 116 14.05 -12.35 7.28
CA LEU A 116 14.52 -11.29 8.17
C LEU A 116 15.34 -11.88 9.31
N LYS A 117 16.43 -11.21 9.69
CA LYS A 117 17.23 -11.55 10.86
C LYS A 117 17.51 -10.30 11.68
N LYS A 118 17.43 -10.43 13.01
CA LYS A 118 17.75 -9.38 13.99
C LYS A 118 19.23 -9.41 14.34
N ALA A 119 19.81 -8.25 14.63
CA ALA A 119 21.12 -8.11 15.24
C ALA A 119 21.17 -6.84 16.10
N GLU A 120 22.18 -6.76 16.96
CA GLU A 120 22.53 -5.50 17.63
C GLU A 120 23.14 -4.53 16.60
N GLY A 121 22.90 -3.22 16.76
CA GLY A 121 23.30 -2.17 15.82
C GLY A 121 24.78 -1.81 15.79
N THR A 122 25.67 -2.63 16.36
CA THR A 122 27.12 -2.38 16.30
C THR A 122 27.73 -3.00 15.05
N ASP A 123 28.76 -2.38 14.46
CA ASP A 123 29.41 -2.86 13.23
C ASP A 123 29.79 -4.34 13.30
N LYS A 124 30.43 -4.77 14.40
CA LYS A 124 30.82 -6.17 14.61
C LYS A 124 29.63 -7.13 14.61
N LYS A 125 28.48 -6.70 15.13
CA LYS A 125 27.27 -7.54 15.25
C LYS A 125 26.50 -7.57 13.94
N ILE A 126 26.48 -6.47 13.20
CA ILE A 126 25.95 -6.39 11.84
C ILE A 126 26.74 -7.31 10.92
N GLU A 127 28.07 -7.25 10.98
CA GLU A 127 28.94 -8.14 10.20
C GLU A 127 28.73 -9.62 10.59
N ALA A 128 28.71 -9.93 11.89
CA ALA A 128 28.45 -11.29 12.37
C ALA A 128 27.01 -11.79 12.10
N ALA A 129 26.07 -10.90 11.80
CA ALA A 129 24.70 -11.28 11.48
C ALA A 129 24.61 -12.04 10.15
N GLY A 130 25.58 -11.85 9.25
CA GLY A 130 25.59 -12.48 7.94
C GLY A 130 24.40 -12.04 7.08
N PHE A 131 24.08 -10.75 7.11
CA PHE A 131 23.08 -10.17 6.22
C PHE A 131 23.49 -10.38 4.75
N ALA A 132 22.49 -10.62 3.92
CA ALA A 132 22.67 -10.69 2.47
C ALA A 132 23.23 -9.35 1.98
N THR A 133 24.19 -9.42 1.08
CA THR A 133 24.82 -8.26 0.47
C THR A 133 24.16 -7.94 -0.87
N PHE A 134 24.16 -6.66 -1.21
CA PHE A 134 23.50 -6.12 -2.39
C PHE A 134 24.47 -5.21 -3.14
N THR A 135 24.30 -5.17 -4.45
CA THR A 135 24.93 -4.20 -5.33
C THR A 135 23.83 -3.59 -6.18
N LEU A 136 23.71 -2.26 -6.16
CA LEU A 136 22.81 -1.59 -7.09
C LEU A 136 23.50 -1.52 -8.44
N VAL A 137 22.86 -2.09 -9.45
CA VAL A 137 23.38 -2.13 -10.82
C VAL A 137 22.35 -1.54 -11.77
N GLU A 138 22.83 -0.91 -12.84
CA GLU A 138 21.96 -0.59 -13.96
C GLU A 138 21.53 -1.90 -14.63
N ALA A 139 20.23 -2.01 -14.94
CA ALA A 139 19.71 -3.18 -15.63
C ALA A 139 20.17 -3.18 -17.09
N ASP A 140 20.66 -4.33 -17.54
CA ASP A 140 21.04 -4.56 -18.94
C ASP A 140 19.84 -4.34 -19.88
N GLY A 141 20.15 -4.04 -21.15
CA GLY A 141 19.16 -3.95 -22.21
C GLY A 141 18.51 -5.30 -22.51
N ILE A 142 17.19 -5.32 -22.65
CA ILE A 142 16.41 -6.55 -22.88
C ILE A 142 15.68 -6.45 -24.21
N ALA A 143 15.86 -7.44 -25.08
CA ALA A 143 15.09 -7.55 -26.31
C ALA A 143 13.63 -7.91 -25.99
N LEU A 144 12.69 -7.14 -26.53
CA LEU A 144 11.26 -7.31 -26.32
C LEU A 144 10.61 -8.09 -27.47
N ASN A 145 9.72 -9.03 -27.13
CA ASN A 145 8.84 -9.69 -28.07
C ASN A 145 7.53 -8.89 -28.29
N ALA A 146 6.67 -9.37 -29.18
CA ALA A 146 5.44 -8.65 -29.52
C ALA A 146 4.50 -8.47 -28.33
N LYS A 147 4.37 -9.48 -27.45
CA LYS A 147 3.52 -9.40 -26.26
C LYS A 147 4.00 -8.27 -25.35
N GLN A 148 5.29 -8.24 -25.03
CA GLN A 148 5.91 -7.27 -24.14
C GLN A 148 5.83 -5.84 -24.67
N ILE A 149 6.01 -5.66 -25.98
CA ILE A 149 5.83 -4.36 -26.64
C ILE A 149 4.37 -3.91 -26.55
N ASN A 150 3.43 -4.79 -26.96
CA ASN A 150 2.01 -4.45 -27.04
C ASN A 150 1.38 -4.15 -25.66
N THR A 151 1.84 -4.81 -24.60
CA THR A 151 1.38 -4.55 -23.23
C THR A 151 2.18 -3.46 -22.53
N LYS A 152 3.23 -2.91 -23.17
CA LYS A 152 4.24 -2.05 -22.52
C LYS A 152 4.70 -2.66 -21.18
N LEU A 153 5.14 -3.91 -21.23
CA LEU A 153 5.58 -4.69 -20.06
C LEU A 153 4.51 -4.84 -18.96
N GLY A 154 3.23 -4.82 -19.34
CA GLY A 154 2.08 -5.07 -18.44
C GLY A 154 1.31 -3.83 -18.01
N ILE A 155 1.72 -2.63 -18.42
CA ILE A 155 1.03 -1.36 -18.07
C ILE A 155 -0.29 -1.19 -18.83
N GLN A 156 -0.44 -1.82 -19.99
CA GLN A 156 -1.64 -1.68 -20.82
C GLN A 156 -2.14 -3.01 -21.39
N ASP A 157 -3.41 -3.01 -21.80
CA ASP A 157 -3.97 -4.09 -22.62
C ASP A 157 -3.31 -4.13 -24.00
N ALA A 158 -2.98 -5.33 -24.49
CA ALA A 158 -2.30 -5.54 -25.76
C ALA A 158 -3.06 -5.00 -26.98
N ALA A 159 -4.39 -4.89 -26.91
CA ALA A 159 -5.23 -4.37 -27.98
C ALA A 159 -5.21 -2.84 -28.10
N ASN A 160 -4.71 -2.12 -27.08
CA ASN A 160 -4.71 -0.65 -27.07
C ASN A 160 -3.78 -0.05 -28.13
N GLY A 161 -2.81 -0.81 -28.62
CA GLY A 161 -1.79 -0.31 -29.54
C GLY A 161 -0.75 0.53 -28.82
N VAL A 162 0.41 0.64 -29.45
CA VAL A 162 1.60 1.26 -28.85
C VAL A 162 1.89 2.56 -29.55
N LYS A 163 2.11 3.61 -28.75
CA LYS A 163 2.76 4.85 -29.16
C LYS A 163 3.99 5.06 -28.28
N LEU A 164 5.08 5.44 -28.91
CA LEU A 164 6.36 5.74 -28.27
C LEU A 164 6.59 7.26 -28.28
N THR A 165 7.47 7.71 -27.38
CA THR A 165 7.88 9.11 -27.33
C THR A 165 9.29 9.23 -27.89
N PHE A 166 9.53 10.20 -28.77
CA PHE A 166 10.84 10.49 -29.35
C PHE A 166 11.30 11.87 -28.85
N ASN A 167 12.60 12.02 -28.58
CA ASN A 167 13.21 13.28 -28.20
C ASN A 167 14.61 13.43 -28.84
N PRO A 168 14.77 14.29 -29.87
CA PRO A 168 13.71 15.03 -30.55
C PRO A 168 12.84 14.11 -31.42
N ASP A 169 11.55 14.46 -31.60
CA ASP A 169 10.69 13.87 -32.64
C ASP A 169 10.82 14.65 -33.97
N ARG A 170 10.16 14.17 -35.02
CA ARG A 170 10.05 14.87 -36.30
C ARG A 170 9.43 16.25 -36.12
N ASN A 171 9.76 17.16 -37.04
CA ASN A 171 9.35 18.55 -36.98
C ASN A 171 9.28 19.14 -38.39
N ASN A 172 8.37 20.10 -38.61
CA ASN A 172 8.21 20.82 -39.88
C ASN A 172 8.13 19.92 -41.13
N THR A 173 7.49 18.74 -41.02
CA THR A 173 7.37 17.76 -42.11
C THR A 173 5.97 17.14 -42.15
N SER A 174 5.51 16.76 -43.35
CA SER A 174 4.29 15.97 -43.54
C SER A 174 4.51 14.46 -43.43
N LEU A 175 5.76 14.02 -43.28
CA LEU A 175 6.08 12.61 -43.13
C LEU A 175 5.72 12.15 -41.72
N GLU A 176 4.92 11.10 -41.63
CA GLU A 176 4.48 10.51 -40.38
C GLU A 176 5.65 9.81 -39.66
N ASN A 177 5.75 9.97 -38.33
CA ASN A 177 6.57 9.09 -37.49
C ASN A 177 5.75 7.81 -37.21
N PRO A 178 6.15 6.65 -37.76
CA PRO A 178 5.35 5.44 -37.65
C PRO A 178 5.28 4.85 -36.22
N PHE A 179 6.02 5.41 -35.28
CA PHE A 179 6.11 4.97 -33.89
C PHE A 179 5.48 5.94 -32.87
N SER A 180 5.38 7.24 -33.17
CA SER A 180 4.83 8.26 -32.25
C SER A 180 3.49 8.86 -32.69
N ASP A 181 3.23 8.99 -34.01
CA ASP A 181 1.99 9.58 -34.53
C ASP A 181 0.82 8.64 -34.53
N VAL A 182 1.09 7.39 -34.82
CA VAL A 182 0.10 6.35 -35.01
C VAL A 182 0.35 5.22 -34.04
N ALA A 183 -0.74 4.66 -33.54
CA ALA A 183 -0.65 3.44 -32.74
C ALA A 183 -0.27 2.27 -33.64
N PHE A 184 0.68 1.46 -33.18
CA PHE A 184 1.07 0.23 -33.85
C PHE A 184 0.80 -1.01 -32.99
N ILE A 185 0.81 -2.18 -33.62
CA ILE A 185 0.77 -3.50 -33.00
C ILE A 185 1.99 -4.28 -33.48
N ALA A 186 2.79 -4.77 -32.55
CA ALA A 186 3.88 -5.68 -32.82
C ALA A 186 3.36 -7.11 -33.04
N LYS A 187 4.02 -7.88 -33.91
CA LYS A 187 3.74 -9.29 -34.18
C LYS A 187 5.03 -10.08 -34.18
N ASP A 188 5.04 -11.23 -33.52
CA ASP A 188 6.24 -12.07 -33.44
C ASP A 188 6.68 -12.55 -34.83
N THR A 189 7.98 -12.66 -35.00
CA THR A 189 8.58 -13.32 -36.15
C THR A 189 9.05 -14.72 -35.75
N ARG A 190 9.49 -15.52 -36.74
CA ARG A 190 10.18 -16.79 -36.45
C ARG A 190 11.63 -16.59 -35.99
N ASP A 191 12.16 -15.37 -36.06
CA ASP A 191 13.57 -15.05 -35.81
C ASP A 191 13.82 -14.63 -34.34
N GLY A 192 13.01 -15.15 -33.41
CA GLY A 192 13.17 -14.96 -31.97
C GLY A 192 12.87 -13.54 -31.48
N SER A 193 13.90 -12.68 -31.51
CA SER A 193 13.88 -11.35 -30.89
C SER A 193 13.38 -10.22 -31.81
N PHE A 194 13.18 -10.51 -33.11
CA PHE A 194 12.64 -9.54 -34.05
C PHE A 194 11.11 -9.62 -34.11
N VAL A 195 10.47 -8.46 -34.30
CA VAL A 195 9.03 -8.32 -34.49
C VAL A 195 8.72 -7.62 -35.81
N TYR A 196 7.54 -7.89 -36.36
CA TYR A 196 6.92 -7.02 -37.33
C TYR A 196 6.14 -5.92 -36.62
N VAL A 197 6.13 -4.72 -37.20
CA VAL A 197 5.31 -3.60 -36.73
C VAL A 197 4.16 -3.42 -37.72
N THR A 198 2.93 -3.34 -37.22
CA THR A 198 1.74 -3.09 -38.04
C THR A 198 0.99 -1.86 -37.57
N ARG A 199 0.54 -1.02 -38.49
CA ARG A 199 -0.30 0.13 -38.13
C ARG A 199 -1.65 -0.37 -37.62
N LYS A 200 -2.07 0.07 -36.44
CA LYS A 200 -3.29 -0.43 -35.78
C LYS A 200 -4.56 -0.16 -36.60
N ALA A 201 -4.60 0.97 -37.31
CA ALA A 201 -5.80 1.40 -38.05
C ALA A 201 -6.20 0.44 -39.19
N ASP A 202 -5.22 -0.17 -39.87
CA ASP A 202 -5.47 -0.94 -41.09
C ASP A 202 -4.62 -2.22 -41.22
N ASN A 203 -3.88 -2.59 -40.18
CA ASN A 203 -3.04 -3.78 -40.07
C ASN A 203 -1.96 -3.90 -41.16
N GLN A 204 -1.56 -2.79 -41.77
CA GLN A 204 -0.46 -2.80 -42.75
C GLN A 204 0.90 -2.88 -42.07
N TYR A 205 1.80 -3.67 -42.63
CA TYR A 205 3.17 -3.85 -42.16
C TYR A 205 4.03 -2.64 -42.50
N LEU A 206 4.72 -2.13 -41.48
CA LEU A 206 5.76 -1.13 -41.62
C LEU A 206 7.02 -1.79 -42.20
N HIS A 207 7.70 -1.10 -43.11
CA HIS A 207 9.00 -1.49 -43.63
C HIS A 207 9.81 -0.26 -44.04
N VAL A 208 11.13 -0.44 -44.14
CA VAL A 208 12.00 0.51 -44.84
C VAL A 208 11.65 0.47 -46.32
N ASP A 209 11.32 1.62 -46.89
CA ASP A 209 10.83 1.75 -48.27
C ASP A 209 11.96 1.56 -49.30
N THR A 210 11.56 1.25 -50.53
CA THR A 210 12.41 1.26 -51.73
C THR A 210 12.45 2.65 -52.35
N ALA A 211 12.57 3.69 -51.51
CA ALA A 211 12.67 5.08 -51.91
C ALA A 211 13.41 5.86 -50.83
N TYR A 212 14.15 6.88 -51.25
CA TYR A 212 14.71 7.86 -50.33
C TYR A 212 13.73 9.02 -50.14
N THR A 213 13.73 9.59 -48.94
CA THR A 213 12.93 10.77 -48.60
C THR A 213 13.34 12.02 -49.37
N ASN A 214 14.60 12.08 -49.81
CA ASN A 214 15.14 13.17 -50.63
C ASN A 214 15.95 12.61 -51.82
N VAL A 215 15.88 13.33 -52.94
CA VAL A 215 16.56 13.01 -54.21
C VAL A 215 17.72 13.94 -54.55
N ASN A 216 17.78 15.14 -53.97
CA ASN A 216 18.71 16.21 -54.38
C ASN A 216 19.77 16.58 -53.31
N SER A 217 19.79 15.91 -52.16
CA SER A 217 20.77 16.11 -51.08
C SER A 217 21.14 14.76 -50.41
N ASP A 218 21.55 14.79 -49.14
CA ASP A 218 21.74 13.59 -48.32
C ASP A 218 20.51 12.65 -48.41
N LYS A 219 20.80 11.36 -48.58
CA LYS A 219 19.80 10.34 -48.86
C LYS A 219 19.36 9.66 -47.57
N PHE A 220 18.14 9.95 -47.15
CA PHE A 220 17.52 9.35 -45.96
C PHE A 220 16.55 8.25 -46.35
N LEU A 221 16.67 7.09 -45.71
CA LEU A 221 15.75 5.97 -45.94
C LEU A 221 14.35 6.33 -45.43
N ALA A 222 13.33 6.06 -46.24
CA ALA A 222 11.93 6.32 -45.89
C ALA A 222 11.29 5.09 -45.23
N PHE A 223 10.18 5.31 -44.53
CA PHE A 223 9.28 4.26 -44.06
C PHE A 223 7.99 4.25 -44.85
N ASN A 224 7.43 3.05 -45.09
CA ASN A 224 6.16 2.91 -45.77
C ASN A 224 5.38 1.67 -45.29
N TYR A 225 4.11 1.56 -45.68
CA TYR A 225 3.18 0.53 -45.25
C TYR A 225 2.74 -0.37 -46.42
N LYS A 226 2.64 -1.69 -46.16
CA LYS A 226 2.08 -2.68 -47.11
C LYS A 226 1.22 -3.71 -46.41
N LYS A 227 0.13 -4.15 -47.06
CA LYS A 227 -0.72 -5.26 -46.55
C LYS A 227 0.04 -6.58 -46.40
N ALA A 228 1.01 -6.83 -47.27
CA ALA A 228 1.88 -7.99 -47.21
C ALA A 228 3.29 -7.61 -47.68
N LEU A 229 4.31 -8.14 -47.01
CA LEU A 229 5.72 -7.95 -47.39
C LEU A 229 6.15 -9.10 -48.30
N SER A 230 6.79 -8.76 -49.43
CA SER A 230 7.45 -9.76 -50.28
C SER A 230 8.67 -10.33 -49.57
N LYS A 231 9.16 -11.50 -50.01
CA LYS A 231 10.35 -12.15 -49.44
C LYS A 231 11.55 -11.19 -49.37
N ASP A 232 11.76 -10.40 -50.42
CA ASP A 232 12.87 -9.45 -50.51
C ASP A 232 12.72 -8.22 -49.58
N LEU A 233 11.50 -7.94 -49.08
CA LEU A 233 11.22 -6.84 -48.13
C LEU A 233 11.00 -7.33 -46.70
N ALA A 234 10.91 -8.65 -46.48
CA ALA A 234 10.55 -9.20 -45.18
C ALA A 234 11.53 -8.78 -44.08
N ASP A 235 12.84 -8.84 -44.32
CA ASP A 235 13.84 -8.42 -43.35
C ASP A 235 13.95 -6.89 -43.21
N GLN A 236 13.47 -6.10 -44.18
CA GLN A 236 13.32 -4.65 -44.05
C GLN A 236 12.11 -4.22 -43.21
N GLY A 237 11.21 -5.16 -42.90
CA GLY A 237 10.06 -4.96 -42.03
C GLY A 237 10.20 -5.60 -40.65
N LYS A 238 11.38 -6.15 -40.33
CA LYS A 238 11.68 -6.75 -39.03
C LYS A 238 12.44 -5.78 -38.17
N PHE A 239 11.97 -5.58 -36.94
CA PHE A 239 12.48 -4.62 -35.99
C PHE A 239 12.91 -5.33 -34.71
N LEU A 240 14.07 -4.99 -34.19
CA LEU A 240 14.54 -5.36 -32.86
C LEU A 240 14.24 -4.20 -31.92
N PHE A 241 13.54 -4.49 -30.82
CA PHE A 241 13.25 -3.53 -29.76
C PHE A 241 14.06 -3.92 -28.53
N THR A 242 15.06 -3.13 -28.18
CA THR A 242 15.87 -3.34 -26.97
C THR A 242 15.50 -2.28 -25.95
N TYR A 243 14.98 -2.71 -24.81
CA TYR A 243 14.55 -1.82 -23.73
C TYR A 243 15.57 -1.80 -22.59
N PHE A 244 15.97 -0.59 -22.20
CA PHE A 244 16.92 -0.28 -21.13
C PHE A 244 16.16 0.26 -19.92
N PRO A 245 15.88 -0.59 -18.92
CA PRO A 245 14.83 -0.28 -17.96
C PRO A 245 15.19 0.79 -16.92
N SER A 246 16.47 0.97 -16.62
CA SER A 246 16.98 1.97 -15.68
C SER A 246 16.59 3.40 -16.07
N HIS A 247 16.49 3.67 -17.37
CA HIS A 247 16.26 5.02 -17.90
C HIS A 247 14.95 5.16 -18.70
N ASP A 248 14.12 4.12 -18.73
CA ASP A 248 12.96 4.01 -19.66
C ASP A 248 13.37 4.34 -21.11
N SER A 249 14.53 3.81 -21.53
CA SER A 249 15.07 4.05 -22.87
C SER A 249 14.84 2.85 -23.77
N LEU A 250 14.56 3.10 -25.04
CA LEU A 250 14.29 2.09 -26.04
C LEU A 250 15.22 2.35 -27.24
N VAL A 251 15.84 1.27 -27.72
CA VAL A 251 16.56 1.25 -28.99
C VAL A 251 15.77 0.40 -29.96
N ILE A 252 15.52 0.95 -31.15
CA ILE A 252 14.85 0.23 -32.23
C ILE A 252 15.81 0.13 -33.40
N GLN A 253 16.02 -1.08 -33.90
CA GLN A 253 16.85 -1.31 -35.08
C GLN A 253 16.13 -2.15 -36.12
N VAL A 254 16.39 -1.90 -37.40
CA VAL A 254 15.84 -2.72 -38.49
C VAL A 254 16.82 -3.83 -38.84
N LYS A 255 16.29 -5.06 -38.98
CA LYS A 255 17.11 -6.24 -39.28
C LYS A 255 17.96 -6.05 -40.53
N GLN A 256 17.39 -5.49 -41.60
CA GLN A 256 18.11 -5.16 -42.83
C GLN A 256 17.75 -3.77 -43.34
N ALA A 257 18.76 -2.98 -43.71
CA ALA A 257 18.58 -1.77 -44.49
C ALA A 257 19.37 -1.87 -45.81
N THR A 258 18.67 -1.70 -46.93
CA THR A 258 19.27 -1.70 -48.27
C THR A 258 19.47 -0.27 -48.74
N ARG A 259 20.61 0.02 -49.35
CA ARG A 259 20.91 1.33 -49.93
C ARG A 259 21.30 1.18 -51.41
N LEU A 260 20.94 2.16 -52.23
CA LEU A 260 21.45 2.26 -53.59
C LEU A 260 22.94 2.62 -53.56
N SER A 261 23.70 2.06 -54.49
CA SER A 261 25.12 2.32 -54.65
C SER A 261 25.42 2.99 -55.99
N ALA A 262 26.68 3.33 -56.25
CA ALA A 262 27.09 3.86 -57.55
C ALA A 262 26.78 2.89 -58.71
N SER A 263 26.91 1.58 -58.44
CA SER A 263 26.74 0.51 -59.43
C SER A 263 25.31 -0.01 -59.53
N VAL A 264 24.49 0.13 -58.47
CA VAL A 264 23.10 -0.33 -58.45
C VAL A 264 22.18 0.86 -58.15
N LYS A 265 21.55 1.39 -59.22
CA LYS A 265 20.69 2.58 -59.16
C LYS A 265 19.19 2.27 -59.09
N ASP A 266 18.82 1.01 -59.26
CA ASP A 266 17.43 0.54 -59.20
C ASP A 266 17.18 -0.27 -57.93
N TRP A 267 16.04 -0.01 -57.29
CA TRP A 267 15.71 -0.65 -56.02
C TRP A 267 15.37 -2.14 -56.14
N LYS A 268 14.80 -2.58 -57.26
CA LYS A 268 14.48 -4.00 -57.47
C LYS A 268 15.76 -4.82 -57.60
N GLU A 269 16.80 -4.25 -58.21
CA GLU A 269 18.13 -4.82 -58.23
C GLU A 269 18.84 -4.69 -56.87
N ALA A 270 18.73 -3.54 -56.19
CA ALA A 270 19.38 -3.32 -54.89
C ALA A 270 18.88 -4.29 -53.80
N LEU A 271 17.58 -4.59 -53.78
CA LEU A 271 17.02 -5.59 -52.87
C LEU A 271 17.63 -6.98 -53.04
N LYS A 272 18.21 -7.29 -54.21
CA LYS A 272 18.90 -8.55 -54.48
C LYS A 272 20.41 -8.42 -54.25
N ASN A 273 21.03 -7.44 -54.90
CA ASN A 273 22.49 -7.32 -55.07
C ASN A 273 23.08 -5.99 -54.58
N GLY A 274 22.28 -5.11 -53.98
CA GLY A 274 22.73 -3.81 -53.48
C GLY A 274 23.42 -3.89 -52.12
N ASP A 275 23.87 -2.73 -51.64
CA ASP A 275 24.56 -2.62 -50.36
C ASP A 275 23.55 -2.79 -49.21
N LYS A 276 23.76 -3.83 -48.40
CA LYS A 276 22.89 -4.21 -47.30
C LYS A 276 23.65 -4.17 -45.99
N THR A 277 23.08 -3.49 -45.00
CA THR A 277 23.50 -3.60 -43.60
C THR A 277 22.52 -4.53 -42.89
N ILE A 278 23.05 -5.57 -42.24
CA ILE A 278 22.26 -6.58 -41.52
C ILE A 278 22.68 -6.58 -40.05
N ILE A 279 21.70 -6.71 -39.17
CA ILE A 279 21.89 -6.95 -37.75
C ILE A 279 21.29 -8.29 -37.35
N SER A 280 21.86 -8.90 -36.31
CA SER A 280 21.34 -10.09 -35.65
C SER A 280 21.03 -9.84 -34.18
N LYS A 281 21.65 -8.82 -33.57
CA LYS A 281 21.53 -8.48 -32.15
C LYS A 281 21.75 -6.99 -31.91
N ASN A 282 21.45 -6.53 -30.70
CA ASN A 282 21.50 -5.12 -30.34
C ASN A 282 22.89 -4.49 -30.45
N GLU A 283 23.94 -5.27 -30.18
CA GLU A 283 25.34 -4.79 -30.23
C GLU A 283 25.86 -4.60 -31.67
N ASP A 284 25.07 -4.94 -32.68
CA ASP A 284 25.40 -4.57 -34.05
C ASP A 284 25.09 -3.07 -34.22
N ASP A 285 26.07 -2.21 -34.00
CA ASP A 285 25.91 -0.74 -33.95
C ASP A 285 25.59 -0.11 -35.32
N LYS A 286 24.41 -0.43 -35.87
CA LYS A 286 23.91 0.03 -37.16
C LYS A 286 22.39 -0.08 -37.26
N ASN A 287 21.80 0.44 -38.33
CA ASN A 287 20.36 0.31 -38.64
C ASN A 287 19.40 0.86 -37.57
N TYR A 288 19.82 1.84 -36.77
CA TYR A 288 18.98 2.48 -35.78
C TYR A 288 17.84 3.26 -36.43
N VAL A 289 16.64 3.08 -35.91
CA VAL A 289 15.55 4.03 -36.12
C VAL A 289 15.90 5.29 -35.33
N THR A 290 16.08 6.40 -36.04
CA THR A 290 16.45 7.67 -35.43
C THR A 290 15.77 8.85 -36.11
N VAL A 291 15.85 10.02 -35.50
CA VAL A 291 15.43 11.29 -36.11
C VAL A 291 16.68 12.03 -36.57
N GLN A 292 16.66 12.53 -37.80
CA GLN A 292 17.75 13.34 -38.37
C GLN A 292 17.19 14.63 -38.99
N ASP A 293 18.02 15.66 -39.01
CA ASP A 293 17.71 16.92 -39.70
C ASP A 293 17.84 16.72 -41.21
N LEU A 294 16.71 16.79 -41.90
CA LEU A 294 16.67 16.83 -43.36
C LEU A 294 17.15 18.19 -43.89
N VAL A 295 16.71 19.28 -43.24
CA VAL A 295 17.15 20.65 -43.51
C VAL A 295 17.35 21.36 -42.17
N LYS A 296 18.61 21.47 -41.74
CA LYS A 296 18.97 22.06 -40.43
C LYS A 296 18.48 23.48 -40.24
N ALA A 297 18.57 24.32 -41.28
CA ALA A 297 18.19 25.72 -41.21
C ALA A 297 16.69 25.93 -40.96
N ASP A 298 15.86 25.00 -41.46
CA ASP A 298 14.40 25.06 -41.38
C ASP A 298 13.85 24.15 -40.26
N GLU A 299 14.75 23.55 -39.47
CA GLU A 299 14.45 22.57 -38.42
C GLU A 299 13.55 21.41 -38.90
N ILE A 300 13.68 21.04 -40.19
CA ILE A 300 12.92 19.92 -40.77
C ILE A 300 13.56 18.63 -40.32
N ARG A 301 12.87 17.90 -39.44
CA ARG A 301 13.32 16.63 -38.86
C ARG A 301 12.45 15.49 -39.35
N ILE A 302 13.08 14.38 -39.72
CA ILE A 302 12.39 13.18 -40.20
C ILE A 302 12.88 11.94 -39.47
N VAL A 303 12.02 10.94 -39.37
CA VAL A 303 12.43 9.60 -38.88
C VAL A 303 13.05 8.84 -40.04
N THR A 304 14.19 8.20 -39.79
CA THR A 304 14.95 7.46 -40.81
C THR A 304 15.77 6.33 -40.17
N ILE A 305 16.59 5.67 -40.98
CA ILE A 305 17.54 4.63 -40.56
C ILE A 305 18.97 5.13 -40.71
N ALA A 306 19.73 5.12 -39.62
CA ALA A 306 21.14 5.51 -39.61
C ALA A 306 21.98 4.50 -38.82
N ASP A 307 23.30 4.62 -38.94
CA ASP A 307 24.23 3.76 -38.19
C ASP A 307 24.63 4.37 -36.83
N VAL A 308 24.09 5.55 -36.52
CA VAL A 308 24.25 6.22 -35.23
C VAL A 308 22.86 6.54 -34.68
N LYS A 309 22.66 6.29 -33.38
CA LYS A 309 21.47 6.71 -32.63
C LYS A 309 21.61 8.20 -32.29
N GLU A 310 20.68 9.03 -32.76
CA GLU A 310 20.66 10.49 -32.54
C GLU A 310 19.41 10.99 -31.80
N THR A 311 18.42 10.11 -31.55
CA THR A 311 17.19 10.44 -30.81
C THR A 311 16.99 9.47 -29.65
N ASP A 312 16.47 9.97 -28.54
CA ASP A 312 16.03 9.15 -27.42
C ASP A 312 14.58 8.72 -27.62
N ILE A 313 14.33 7.42 -27.50
CA ILE A 313 13.00 6.83 -27.60
C ILE A 313 12.65 6.27 -26.23
N THR A 314 11.43 6.53 -25.75
CA THR A 314 10.94 5.96 -24.49
C THR A 314 9.73 5.05 -24.73
N LEU A 315 9.64 3.98 -23.93
CA LEU A 315 8.50 3.07 -23.95
C LEU A 315 7.31 3.69 -23.19
N GLY A 316 7.60 4.50 -22.18
CA GLY A 316 6.61 5.04 -21.24
C GLY A 316 6.36 4.08 -20.08
N PHE A 317 7.37 3.30 -19.70
CA PHE A 317 7.35 2.46 -18.49
C PHE A 317 7.76 3.31 -17.27
N THR A 318 7.02 4.40 -17.08
CA THR A 318 7.22 5.39 -16.01
C THR A 318 6.43 4.94 -14.78
N GLY A 319 7.12 4.51 -13.71
CA GLY A 319 6.44 3.85 -12.58
C GLY A 319 7.23 3.84 -11.27
N CYS A 320 8.03 4.87 -10.98
CA CYS A 320 8.62 5.02 -9.65
C CYS A 320 7.63 5.76 -8.71
N VAL A 321 6.36 5.40 -8.76
CA VAL A 321 5.34 5.96 -7.86
C VAL A 321 4.87 4.81 -7.00
N GLN A 322 4.94 4.97 -5.68
CA GLN A 322 4.29 4.04 -4.78
C GLN A 322 2.80 4.04 -5.13
N ALA A 323 2.19 2.87 -5.30
CA ALA A 323 0.75 2.79 -5.51
C ALA A 323 0.04 3.59 -4.41
N GLY A 324 -0.83 4.53 -4.82
CA GLY A 324 -1.68 5.23 -3.88
C GLY A 324 -2.42 4.21 -3.02
N THR A 325 -2.40 4.38 -1.70
CA THR A 325 -3.13 3.50 -0.80
C THR A 325 -4.38 4.21 -0.32
N ASP A 326 -5.51 3.50 -0.37
CA ASP A 326 -6.74 3.90 0.31
C ASP A 326 -6.67 3.63 1.81
N LYS A 327 -5.61 2.97 2.30
CA LYS A 327 -5.40 2.72 3.73
C LYS A 327 -5.23 4.03 4.46
N VAL A 328 -5.92 4.12 5.60
CA VAL A 328 -5.78 5.23 6.53
C VAL A 328 -5.67 4.69 7.95
N SER A 329 -5.28 5.55 8.88
CA SER A 329 -5.25 5.28 10.30
C SER A 329 -6.10 6.27 11.08
N LEU A 330 -6.27 6.00 12.37
CA LEU A 330 -6.84 6.94 13.32
C LEU A 330 -5.76 7.39 14.30
N GLU A 331 -5.90 8.61 14.80
CA GLU A 331 -5.13 9.04 15.96
C GLU A 331 -5.42 8.18 17.19
N ASP A 332 -4.42 8.04 18.06
CA ASP A 332 -4.64 7.38 19.33
C ASP A 332 -5.68 8.17 20.14
N GLY A 333 -6.62 7.46 20.74
CA GLY A 333 -7.69 8.11 21.51
C GLY A 333 -8.89 7.25 21.81
N LEU A 334 -9.94 7.92 22.28
CA LEU A 334 -11.23 7.32 22.61
C LEU A 334 -12.26 7.71 21.56
N TYR A 335 -13.05 6.76 21.09
CA TYR A 335 -13.94 6.93 19.94
C TYR A 335 -15.31 6.31 20.18
N VAL A 336 -16.30 6.83 19.46
CA VAL A 336 -17.60 6.18 19.23
C VAL A 336 -17.66 5.76 17.76
N ILE A 337 -18.13 4.56 17.49
CA ILE A 337 -18.17 3.96 16.16
C ILE A 337 -19.62 3.71 15.76
N GLN A 338 -20.04 4.28 14.63
CA GLN A 338 -21.39 4.15 14.11
C GLN A 338 -21.34 3.56 12.70
N ASN A 339 -22.23 2.63 12.40
CA ASN A 339 -22.46 2.14 11.04
C ASN A 339 -23.23 3.23 10.27
N ALA A 340 -22.68 3.69 9.14
CA ALA A 340 -23.20 4.83 8.40
C ALA A 340 -24.55 4.55 7.72
N GLU A 341 -24.82 3.30 7.36
CA GLU A 341 -26.06 2.89 6.69
C GLU A 341 -27.22 2.74 7.69
N THR A 342 -26.98 2.00 8.77
CA THR A 342 -28.02 1.65 9.75
C THR A 342 -28.18 2.67 10.87
N ASN A 343 -27.25 3.62 11.00
CA ASN A 343 -27.14 4.57 12.11
C ASN A 343 -26.99 3.94 13.50
N LYS A 344 -26.67 2.64 13.58
CA LYS A 344 -26.45 1.92 14.84
C LYS A 344 -25.02 2.10 15.34
N TYR A 345 -24.85 2.08 16.66
CA TYR A 345 -23.57 2.22 17.34
C TYR A 345 -22.99 0.86 17.74
N LEU A 346 -21.68 0.70 17.59
CA LEU A 346 -20.98 -0.49 18.07
C LEU A 346 -20.83 -0.41 19.59
N ALA A 347 -21.37 -1.37 20.32
CA ALA A 347 -21.31 -1.40 21.79
C ALA A 347 -21.48 -2.80 22.36
N SER A 348 -21.26 -2.95 23.66
CA SER A 348 -21.77 -4.07 24.45
C SER A 348 -23.05 -3.64 25.18
N PRO A 349 -24.25 -3.93 24.67
CA PRO A 349 -25.49 -3.53 25.33
C PRO A 349 -25.72 -4.29 26.64
N ILE A 350 -26.59 -3.75 27.51
CA ILE A 350 -26.85 -4.27 28.86
C ILE A 350 -27.29 -5.75 28.85
N HIS A 351 -28.03 -6.20 27.84
CA HIS A 351 -28.45 -7.60 27.76
C HIS A 351 -27.32 -8.58 27.39
N VAL A 352 -26.20 -8.07 26.87
CA VAL A 352 -25.00 -8.86 26.52
C VAL A 352 -23.94 -8.78 27.63
N ASP A 353 -23.88 -7.65 28.35
CA ASP A 353 -23.07 -7.47 29.57
C ASP A 353 -21.61 -7.94 29.42
N GLY A 354 -20.93 -7.45 28.39
CA GLY A 354 -19.51 -7.70 28.15
C GLY A 354 -19.20 -9.05 27.48
N ALA A 355 -20.20 -9.90 27.23
CA ALA A 355 -19.98 -11.18 26.56
C ALA A 355 -19.62 -11.04 25.08
N ALA A 356 -20.08 -9.97 24.42
CA ALA A 356 -19.84 -9.69 23.01
C ALA A 356 -20.16 -8.23 22.63
N SER A 357 -19.90 -7.87 21.37
CA SER A 357 -20.31 -6.58 20.80
C SER A 357 -21.41 -6.72 19.76
N GLU A 358 -22.27 -5.72 19.66
CA GLU A 358 -23.41 -5.67 18.74
C GLU A 358 -23.56 -4.26 18.14
N TRP A 359 -24.31 -4.18 17.04
CA TRP A 359 -24.80 -2.92 16.48
C TRP A 359 -26.12 -2.53 17.16
N VAL A 360 -26.08 -1.50 18.00
CA VAL A 360 -27.16 -1.09 18.90
C VAL A 360 -27.83 0.19 18.40
N THR A 361 -29.17 0.19 18.39
CA THR A 361 -29.95 1.40 18.14
C THR A 361 -29.98 2.26 19.41
N VAL A 362 -29.75 3.56 19.27
CA VAL A 362 -29.72 4.52 20.38
C VAL A 362 -30.81 5.56 20.17
N ASP A 363 -31.65 5.77 21.18
CA ASP A 363 -32.52 6.94 21.23
C ASP A 363 -31.73 8.13 21.77
N LYS A 364 -31.40 9.09 20.89
CA LYS A 364 -30.59 10.27 21.24
C LYS A 364 -31.29 11.21 22.22
N ALA A 365 -32.62 11.10 22.41
CA ALA A 365 -33.34 11.89 23.40
C ALA A 365 -33.13 11.35 24.83
N GLU A 366 -32.87 10.04 24.97
CA GLU A 366 -32.75 9.37 26.26
C GLU A 366 -31.30 8.97 26.59
N GLN A 367 -30.47 8.75 25.57
CA GLN A 367 -29.15 8.16 25.71
C GLN A 367 -28.08 9.04 25.05
N ASN A 368 -27.01 9.30 25.81
CA ASN A 368 -25.82 9.98 25.31
C ASN A 368 -24.62 9.02 25.29
N VAL A 369 -24.32 8.48 24.11
CA VAL A 369 -23.21 7.52 23.90
C VAL A 369 -21.84 8.06 24.33
N MET A 370 -21.65 9.39 24.34
CA MET A 370 -20.41 10.01 24.83
C MET A 370 -20.25 9.89 26.35
N HIS A 371 -21.29 9.54 27.10
CA HIS A 371 -21.24 9.31 28.55
C HIS A 371 -21.43 7.85 28.95
N MET A 372 -21.51 6.93 27.98
CA MET A 372 -21.76 5.51 28.22
C MET A 372 -20.52 4.69 27.83
N PRO A 373 -19.66 4.28 28.80
CA PRO A 373 -18.41 3.58 28.52
C PRO A 373 -18.55 2.33 27.64
N ALA A 374 -19.64 1.58 27.75
CA ALA A 374 -19.95 0.44 26.87
C ALA A 374 -20.01 0.75 25.37
N TYR A 375 -20.23 2.01 24.97
CA TYR A 375 -20.25 2.48 23.58
C TYR A 375 -18.91 3.07 23.11
N GLN A 376 -17.94 3.15 24.02
CA GLN A 376 -16.68 3.85 23.79
C GLN A 376 -15.56 2.86 23.55
N TRP A 377 -14.72 3.18 22.58
CA TRP A 377 -13.66 2.31 22.10
C TRP A 377 -12.33 3.03 22.13
N VAL A 378 -11.38 2.42 22.83
CA VAL A 378 -9.98 2.84 22.93
C VAL A 378 -9.30 2.38 21.65
N VAL A 379 -8.80 3.32 20.87
CA VAL A 379 -8.15 3.08 19.58
C VAL A 379 -6.68 3.44 19.72
N LEU A 380 -5.81 2.48 19.44
CA LEU A 380 -4.36 2.64 19.48
C LEU A 380 -3.76 2.11 18.17
N LYS A 381 -2.98 2.93 17.48
CA LYS A 381 -2.16 2.48 16.34
C LYS A 381 -1.27 1.30 16.74
N THR A 382 -1.16 0.32 15.85
CA THR A 382 -0.21 -0.79 16.01
C THR A 382 1.19 -0.42 15.56
N LYS A 383 1.32 0.52 14.60
CA LYS A 383 2.57 1.05 14.07
C LYS A 383 2.72 2.51 14.48
N THR A 384 3.87 2.86 15.06
CA THR A 384 4.13 4.21 15.62
C THR A 384 5.27 4.95 14.93
N SER A 385 5.91 4.38 13.90
CA SER A 385 6.91 5.08 13.10
C SER A 385 6.25 6.11 12.18
N GLU A 386 6.88 7.26 12.02
CA GLU A 386 6.34 8.44 11.31
C GLU A 386 5.84 8.10 9.90
N TYR A 387 6.57 7.24 9.19
CA TYR A 387 6.22 6.74 7.86
C TYR A 387 4.86 6.04 7.80
N PHE A 388 4.47 5.31 8.86
CA PHE A 388 3.25 4.50 8.88
C PHE A 388 2.12 5.10 9.71
N LEU A 389 2.33 6.25 10.36
CA LEU A 389 1.30 6.87 11.19
C LEU A 389 0.00 7.09 10.42
N SER A 390 0.07 7.53 9.16
CA SER A 390 -1.11 7.80 8.35
C SER A 390 -1.88 6.56 7.88
N THR A 391 -1.25 5.37 7.88
CA THR A 391 -1.81 4.12 7.30
C THR A 391 -1.85 2.95 8.28
N SER A 392 -1.33 3.13 9.50
CA SER A 392 -1.22 2.11 10.53
C SER A 392 -2.57 1.42 10.80
N PRO A 393 -2.60 0.07 10.88
CA PRO A 393 -3.69 -0.62 11.53
C PRO A 393 -3.89 -0.14 12.97
N VAL A 394 -5.08 -0.41 13.54
CA VAL A 394 -5.44 -0.01 14.89
C VAL A 394 -5.93 -1.19 15.74
N ASN A 395 -5.46 -1.24 16.98
CA ASN A 395 -6.06 -2.03 18.04
C ASN A 395 -7.23 -1.25 18.63
N VAL A 396 -8.37 -1.93 18.80
CA VAL A 396 -9.61 -1.30 19.25
C VAL A 396 -10.15 -2.11 20.42
N THR A 397 -10.30 -1.50 21.59
CA THR A 397 -10.73 -2.18 22.82
C THR A 397 -11.89 -1.42 23.47
N ASN A 398 -12.92 -2.12 23.95
CA ASN A 398 -14.04 -1.45 24.62
C ASN A 398 -13.59 -0.82 25.95
N ARG A 399 -14.09 0.38 26.28
CA ARG A 399 -13.72 1.10 27.51
C ARG A 399 -14.25 0.43 28.76
N GLU A 400 -15.45 -0.15 28.73
CA GLU A 400 -16.08 -0.80 29.90
C GLU A 400 -15.72 -2.28 30.03
N TYR A 401 -15.57 -2.97 28.89
CA TYR A 401 -15.31 -4.40 28.83
C TYR A 401 -14.00 -4.69 28.07
N PRO A 402 -12.82 -4.62 28.72
CA PRO A 402 -11.52 -4.74 28.04
C PRO A 402 -11.26 -6.11 27.41
N SER A 403 -12.06 -7.12 27.77
CA SER A 403 -12.11 -8.41 27.11
C SER A 403 -12.56 -8.30 25.65
N LEU A 404 -13.33 -7.26 25.27
CA LEU A 404 -13.82 -7.03 23.91
C LEU A 404 -12.80 -6.25 23.09
N LYS A 405 -12.20 -6.90 22.09
CA LYS A 405 -11.08 -6.38 21.29
C LYS A 405 -11.26 -6.67 19.81
N ASN A 406 -11.11 -5.63 18.99
CA ASN A 406 -11.15 -5.67 17.53
C ASN A 406 -12.27 -6.56 16.97
N PRO A 407 -13.54 -6.26 17.27
CA PRO A 407 -14.61 -7.15 16.87
C PRO A 407 -14.71 -7.41 15.36
N PRO A 408 -14.71 -8.67 14.89
CA PRO A 408 -14.83 -8.95 13.48
C PRO A 408 -16.29 -9.19 13.07
N TYR A 409 -16.58 -8.84 11.82
CA TYR A 409 -17.81 -9.13 11.12
C TYR A 409 -18.01 -10.64 11.01
N ASN A 410 -19.03 -11.16 11.67
CA ASN A 410 -19.44 -12.55 11.54
C ASN A 410 -20.73 -12.60 10.70
N THR A 411 -20.71 -13.28 9.56
CA THR A 411 -21.88 -13.40 8.67
C THR A 411 -22.93 -14.37 9.20
N THR A 412 -22.59 -15.20 10.20
CA THR A 412 -23.42 -16.31 10.68
C THR A 412 -24.00 -16.06 12.07
N ASP A 413 -23.30 -15.30 12.92
CA ASP A 413 -23.80 -14.84 14.22
C ASP A 413 -24.05 -13.32 14.14
N LYS A 414 -25.20 -12.83 14.62
CA LYS A 414 -25.47 -11.39 14.83
C LYS A 414 -24.56 -10.75 15.91
N VAL A 415 -23.58 -11.50 16.41
CA VAL A 415 -22.75 -11.22 17.56
C VAL A 415 -21.29 -11.10 17.10
N LEU A 416 -20.66 -9.98 17.38
CA LEU A 416 -19.26 -9.73 17.03
C LEU A 416 -18.35 -10.22 18.16
N LYS A 417 -17.36 -11.06 17.83
CA LYS A 417 -16.38 -11.65 18.79
C LYS A 417 -15.07 -10.88 18.77
N ASN A 418 -13.93 -11.42 19.22
CA ASN A 418 -12.64 -10.73 19.08
C ASN A 418 -11.87 -11.17 17.84
N GLY A 419 -11.09 -10.26 17.26
CA GLY A 419 -10.35 -10.49 16.02
C GLY A 419 -8.96 -9.84 15.98
N ALA A 420 -8.36 -9.83 14.79
CA ALA A 420 -7.10 -9.15 14.52
C ALA A 420 -7.27 -7.63 14.45
N SER A 421 -6.17 -6.88 14.54
CA SER A 421 -6.15 -5.41 14.38
C SER A 421 -6.86 -4.97 13.10
N TRP A 422 -7.51 -3.81 13.14
CA TRP A 422 -8.27 -3.31 12.01
C TRP A 422 -7.41 -2.46 11.09
N GLN A 423 -7.39 -2.80 9.80
CA GLN A 423 -6.94 -1.87 8.76
C GLN A 423 -8.13 -1.05 8.28
N LEU A 424 -8.03 0.26 8.42
CA LEU A 424 -9.04 1.17 7.87
C LEU A 424 -8.64 1.59 6.46
N THR A 425 -9.67 1.88 5.67
CA THR A 425 -9.54 2.48 4.35
C THR A 425 -10.51 3.65 4.23
N GLN A 426 -10.21 4.60 3.36
CA GLN A 426 -11.03 5.77 3.11
C GLN A 426 -10.88 6.17 1.64
N ALA A 427 -12.03 6.31 0.97
CA ALA A 427 -12.06 6.87 -0.37
C ALA A 427 -11.57 8.33 -0.34
N GLU A 428 -10.85 8.75 -1.37
CA GLU A 428 -10.29 10.10 -1.46
C GLU A 428 -11.39 11.17 -1.24
N GLY A 429 -11.14 12.10 -0.30
CA GLY A 429 -12.07 13.17 0.07
C GLY A 429 -13.29 12.74 0.91
N SER A 430 -13.45 11.46 1.22
CA SER A 430 -14.54 10.97 2.09
C SER A 430 -14.27 11.25 3.56
N LYS A 431 -15.34 11.44 4.35
CA LYS A 431 -15.29 11.46 5.83
C LYS A 431 -15.62 10.10 6.45
N LEU A 432 -16.04 9.15 5.63
CA LEU A 432 -16.42 7.81 6.07
C LEU A 432 -15.21 6.88 6.00
N TYR A 433 -15.16 5.95 6.94
CA TYR A 433 -14.14 4.90 6.98
C TYR A 433 -14.75 3.57 6.55
N TYR A 434 -13.93 2.70 6.00
CA TYR A 434 -14.31 1.32 5.74
C TYR A 434 -13.34 0.36 6.46
N CYS A 435 -13.92 -0.67 7.08
CA CYS A 435 -13.18 -1.74 7.73
C CYS A 435 -13.83 -3.07 7.37
N LYS A 436 -13.27 -3.75 6.36
CA LYS A 436 -13.73 -5.08 5.91
C LYS A 436 -13.83 -6.10 7.05
N ALA A 437 -12.94 -5.99 8.03
CA ALA A 437 -12.92 -6.87 9.17
C ALA A 437 -14.13 -6.64 10.10
N LEU A 438 -14.76 -5.47 10.13
CA LEU A 438 -15.85 -5.12 11.07
C LEU A 438 -17.24 -5.06 10.43
N SER A 439 -17.34 -4.56 9.19
CA SER A 439 -18.63 -4.39 8.50
C SER A 439 -18.46 -4.39 6.98
N SER A 440 -19.52 -4.78 6.25
CA SER A 440 -19.65 -4.51 4.82
C SER A 440 -19.92 -3.03 4.50
N ASP A 441 -20.39 -2.27 5.49
CA ASP A 441 -20.83 -0.90 5.30
C ASP A 441 -19.75 0.10 5.72
N SER A 442 -19.95 1.35 5.30
CA SER A 442 -19.13 2.47 5.76
C SER A 442 -19.39 2.81 7.23
N LEU A 443 -18.43 3.45 7.86
CA LEU A 443 -18.39 3.77 9.28
C LEU A 443 -18.22 5.28 9.49
N VAL A 444 -18.94 5.82 10.46
CA VAL A 444 -18.68 7.13 11.06
C VAL A 444 -17.94 6.89 12.37
N ILE A 445 -16.66 7.27 12.43
CA ILE A 445 -15.80 7.08 13.61
C ILE A 445 -15.49 8.45 14.20
N THR A 446 -16.06 8.73 15.38
CA THR A 446 -16.00 10.06 16.00
C THR A 446 -15.09 10.03 17.22
N LYS A 447 -14.05 10.87 17.22
CA LYS A 447 -13.14 11.02 18.37
C LYS A 447 -13.84 11.76 19.50
N ILE A 448 -13.70 11.28 20.72
CA ILE A 448 -14.08 11.98 21.94
C ILE A 448 -12.91 12.89 22.33
N THR A 449 -13.14 14.20 22.26
CA THR A 449 -12.15 15.22 22.63
C THR A 449 -12.54 16.02 23.87
N ASP A 450 -13.73 15.77 24.42
CA ASP A 450 -14.21 16.47 25.62
C ASP A 450 -13.39 16.03 26.84
N LYS A 451 -12.63 16.97 27.40
CA LYS A 451 -11.78 16.74 28.58
C LYS A 451 -12.58 16.36 29.81
N ASN A 452 -13.84 16.78 29.92
CA ASN A 452 -14.70 16.39 31.03
C ASN A 452 -15.06 14.90 30.94
N ILE A 453 -15.14 14.33 29.74
CA ILE A 453 -15.45 12.90 29.54
C ILE A 453 -14.18 12.04 29.66
N LEU A 454 -13.05 12.55 29.16
CA LEU A 454 -11.75 11.87 29.23
C LEU A 454 -11.19 11.86 30.67
N GLY A 455 -11.36 12.96 31.40
CA GLY A 455 -10.87 13.13 32.77
C GLY A 455 -11.85 12.67 33.86
N ASP A 456 -13.08 12.26 33.52
CA ASP A 456 -14.03 11.77 34.51
C ASP A 456 -13.80 10.29 34.82
N LYS A 457 -13.20 10.04 35.99
CA LYS A 457 -13.02 8.70 36.56
C LYS A 457 -14.33 8.04 36.99
N TYR A 458 -15.42 8.78 37.13
CA TYR A 458 -16.72 8.27 37.57
C TYR A 458 -17.75 8.18 36.44
N LEU A 459 -17.31 8.32 35.19
CA LEU A 459 -18.19 8.32 34.02
C LEU A 459 -18.89 6.97 33.83
N GLY A 460 -20.20 6.99 33.60
CA GLY A 460 -21.01 5.82 33.25
C GLY A 460 -22.05 5.50 34.32
N TYR A 461 -21.60 5.13 35.52
CA TYR A 461 -22.49 4.92 36.65
C TYR A 461 -22.68 6.20 37.45
N LYS A 462 -23.88 6.37 38.05
CA LYS A 462 -24.12 7.52 38.93
C LYS A 462 -23.25 7.41 40.18
N TYR A 463 -22.26 8.28 40.31
CA TYR A 463 -21.52 8.45 41.54
C TYR A 463 -22.34 9.26 42.54
N LEU A 464 -22.60 8.68 43.72
CA LEU A 464 -23.29 9.35 44.82
C LEU A 464 -22.27 9.85 45.84
N THR A 465 -22.31 11.14 46.13
CA THR A 465 -21.50 11.78 47.17
C THR A 465 -21.95 11.34 48.58
N ASP A 466 -21.11 11.57 49.59
CA ASP A 466 -21.48 11.28 51.00
C ASP A 466 -22.75 12.04 51.42
N ASP A 467 -22.89 13.29 50.99
CA ASP A 467 -24.07 14.12 51.28
C ASP A 467 -25.34 13.59 50.60
N GLU A 468 -25.24 13.17 49.34
CA GLU A 468 -26.38 12.57 48.62
C GLU A 468 -26.83 11.25 49.26
N LEU A 469 -25.90 10.45 49.79
CA LEU A 469 -26.20 9.20 50.48
C LEU A 469 -26.80 9.42 51.87
N MET A 470 -26.45 10.51 52.55
CA MET A 470 -27.05 10.86 53.86
C MET A 470 -28.52 11.27 53.75
N ILE A 471 -28.94 11.82 52.61
CA ILE A 471 -30.25 12.47 52.47
C ILE A 471 -31.30 11.54 51.80
N THR A 472 -30.87 10.44 51.18
CA THR A 472 -31.76 9.63 50.33
C THR A 472 -32.26 8.36 51.01
N ASN A 473 -33.44 8.48 51.62
CA ASN A 473 -34.30 7.35 51.97
C ASN A 473 -35.18 6.98 50.77
N TYR A 474 -35.11 5.74 50.31
CA TYR A 474 -35.89 5.24 49.19
C TYR A 474 -37.02 4.33 49.67
N ALA A 475 -38.24 4.58 49.21
CA ALA A 475 -39.31 3.60 49.28
C ALA A 475 -39.44 2.94 47.90
N PHE A 476 -39.48 1.61 47.86
CA PHE A 476 -39.62 0.87 46.61
C PHE A 476 -41.08 0.50 46.39
N ASN A 477 -41.71 1.06 45.36
CA ASN A 477 -43.05 0.65 44.96
C ASN A 477 -43.02 -0.75 44.36
N TYR A 478 -43.95 -1.59 44.77
CA TYR A 478 -44.20 -2.86 44.12
C TYR A 478 -45.06 -2.65 42.87
N PHE A 479 -44.42 -2.13 41.83
CA PHE A 479 -45.12 -1.75 40.60
C PHE A 479 -45.57 -2.99 39.83
N ASN A 480 -46.89 -3.23 39.78
CA ASN A 480 -47.48 -4.23 38.91
C ASN A 480 -48.85 -3.74 38.37
N PRO A 481 -49.41 -4.38 37.33
CA PRO A 481 -50.63 -3.90 36.67
C PRO A 481 -51.88 -3.85 37.57
N TYR A 482 -51.87 -4.51 38.72
CA TYR A 482 -53.02 -4.64 39.63
C TYR A 482 -52.93 -3.73 40.86
N THR A 483 -51.76 -3.19 41.17
CA THR A 483 -51.59 -2.26 42.29
C THR A 483 -50.37 -1.36 42.09
N MET A 484 -50.58 -0.04 42.24
CA MET A 484 -49.53 0.99 42.13
C MET A 484 -49.21 1.65 43.48
N ASP A 485 -50.01 1.37 44.52
CA ASP A 485 -49.99 2.07 45.80
C ASP A 485 -49.42 1.20 46.94
N LYS A 486 -48.67 0.14 46.60
CA LYS A 486 -48.08 -0.78 47.57
C LYS A 486 -46.56 -0.70 47.56
N TYR A 487 -45.96 -0.87 48.73
CA TYR A 487 -44.53 -0.76 48.96
C TYR A 487 -43.92 -2.11 49.33
N ILE A 488 -42.65 -2.27 48.96
CA ILE A 488 -41.79 -3.33 49.48
C ILE A 488 -41.36 -2.95 50.90
N ALA A 489 -41.60 -3.83 51.86
CA ALA A 489 -41.24 -3.67 53.26
C ALA A 489 -40.66 -4.98 53.82
N GLN A 490 -39.83 -4.89 54.85
CA GLN A 490 -39.45 -6.07 55.63
C GLN A 490 -40.60 -6.44 56.58
N VAL A 491 -40.88 -7.74 56.70
CA VAL A 491 -41.83 -8.23 57.72
C VAL A 491 -41.22 -8.01 59.10
N GLU A 492 -41.99 -7.44 60.02
CA GLU A 492 -41.53 -7.15 61.39
C GLU A 492 -41.00 -8.42 62.07
N GLY A 493 -39.76 -8.37 62.56
CA GLY A 493 -39.11 -9.50 63.24
C GLY A 493 -38.56 -10.60 62.33
N ASP A 494 -38.63 -10.45 61.00
CA ASP A 494 -38.14 -11.43 60.01
C ASP A 494 -37.17 -10.78 59.00
N THR A 495 -36.42 -11.61 58.27
CA THR A 495 -35.56 -11.23 57.14
C THR A 495 -36.30 -11.17 55.80
N THR A 496 -37.55 -11.64 55.76
CA THR A 496 -38.36 -11.73 54.54
C THR A 496 -38.93 -10.37 54.11
N LEU A 497 -38.87 -10.08 52.81
CA LEU A 497 -39.52 -8.91 52.20
C LEU A 497 -40.96 -9.25 51.78
N ASN A 498 -41.89 -8.35 52.06
CA ASN A 498 -43.28 -8.37 51.61
C ASN A 498 -43.54 -7.17 50.69
N ALA A 499 -44.38 -7.34 49.68
CA ALA A 499 -44.63 -6.36 48.62
C ALA A 499 -46.06 -5.76 48.66
N LEU A 500 -46.79 -5.96 49.76
CA LEU A 500 -48.22 -5.61 49.89
C LEU A 500 -48.50 -4.56 50.99
N GLN A 501 -47.49 -3.82 51.44
CA GLN A 501 -47.66 -2.83 52.50
C GLN A 501 -48.22 -1.51 51.94
N GLU A 502 -49.14 -0.89 52.69
CA GLU A 502 -49.73 0.41 52.34
C GLU A 502 -48.82 1.57 52.74
N GLU A 503 -48.06 1.41 53.81
CA GLU A 503 -47.13 2.41 54.31
C GLU A 503 -45.74 2.20 53.70
N ALA A 504 -45.11 3.31 53.31
CA ALA A 504 -43.77 3.31 52.75
C ALA A 504 -42.74 2.91 53.81
N THR A 505 -42.03 1.82 53.55
CA THR A 505 -40.82 1.48 54.32
C THR A 505 -39.59 2.03 53.59
N PHE A 506 -38.74 2.72 54.34
CA PHE A 506 -37.58 3.39 53.78
C PHE A 506 -36.31 2.55 53.88
N PHE A 507 -35.54 2.58 52.80
CA PHE A 507 -34.22 1.98 52.68
C PHE A 507 -33.19 3.10 52.53
N GLU A 508 -32.11 2.99 53.29
CA GLU A 508 -30.91 3.81 53.10
C GLU A 508 -30.00 3.12 52.09
N LEU A 509 -29.36 3.91 51.24
CA LEU A 509 -28.25 3.44 50.42
C LEU A 509 -26.96 3.55 51.22
N VAL A 510 -26.28 2.42 51.41
CA VAL A 510 -25.04 2.34 52.20
C VAL A 510 -23.90 1.91 51.31
N LYS A 511 -22.77 2.60 51.42
CA LYS A 511 -21.56 2.25 50.69
C LYS A 511 -21.05 0.87 51.10
N GLN A 512 -20.49 0.15 50.14
CA GLN A 512 -19.76 -1.11 50.35
C GLN A 512 -18.24 -0.86 50.30
N ASN A 513 -17.46 -1.89 50.58
CA ASN A 513 -16.00 -1.89 50.47
C ASN A 513 -15.30 -0.75 51.24
N ASP A 514 -15.68 -0.52 52.49
CA ASP A 514 -15.09 0.53 53.34
C ASP A 514 -15.09 1.93 52.69
N ASN A 515 -16.12 2.25 51.91
CA ASN A 515 -16.24 3.54 51.22
C ASN A 515 -15.13 3.77 50.15
N LYS A 516 -14.57 2.68 49.60
CA LYS A 516 -13.54 2.75 48.56
C LYS A 516 -14.13 2.49 47.19
N THR A 517 -13.77 3.37 46.26
CA THR A 517 -14.05 3.18 44.84
C THR A 517 -13.16 2.07 44.28
N VAL A 518 -13.72 1.19 43.45
CA VAL A 518 -12.99 0.12 42.76
C VAL A 518 -12.79 0.50 41.30
N ALA A 519 -11.66 0.10 40.71
CA ALA A 519 -11.40 0.33 39.29
C ALA A 519 -12.21 -0.65 38.44
N TYR A 520 -12.73 -0.19 37.31
CA TYR A 520 -13.39 -1.04 36.32
C TYR A 520 -13.02 -0.61 34.90
N GLY A 521 -13.31 -1.47 33.93
CA GLY A 521 -13.04 -1.19 32.53
C GLY A 521 -11.56 -1.14 32.17
N TYR A 522 -11.26 -0.41 31.09
CA TYR A 522 -9.94 -0.34 30.49
C TYR A 522 -8.97 0.36 31.44
N THR A 523 -7.86 -0.33 31.72
CA THR A 523 -6.79 0.21 32.58
C THR A 523 -5.89 1.12 31.77
N VAL A 524 -5.80 2.39 32.19
CA VAL A 524 -4.88 3.37 31.64
C VAL A 524 -3.55 3.27 32.40
N ASP A 525 -2.56 2.62 31.78
CA ASP A 525 -1.19 2.57 32.29
C ASP A 525 -0.33 3.72 31.73
N ALA A 526 0.92 3.82 32.18
CA ALA A 526 1.83 4.88 31.75
C ALA A 526 2.10 4.88 30.22
N THR A 527 2.08 3.72 29.58
CA THR A 527 2.28 3.58 28.12
C THR A 527 1.10 4.18 27.37
N VAL A 528 -0.10 3.90 27.83
CA VAL A 528 -1.34 4.47 27.26
C VAL A 528 -1.44 5.95 27.56
N GLN A 529 -1.09 6.38 28.78
CA GLN A 529 -1.08 7.77 29.21
C GLN A 529 -0.15 8.64 28.34
N ALA A 530 0.99 8.09 27.89
CA ALA A 530 1.91 8.76 26.99
C ALA A 530 1.34 8.96 25.57
N ARG A 531 0.35 8.15 25.18
CA ARG A 531 -0.28 8.19 23.84
C ARG A 531 -1.60 8.96 23.83
N ILE A 532 -2.34 8.94 24.94
CA ILE A 532 -3.63 9.60 25.10
C ILE A 532 -3.57 10.50 26.34
N GLU A 533 -3.31 11.79 26.11
CA GLU A 533 -3.17 12.78 27.18
C GLU A 533 -4.47 12.98 27.96
N VAL A 534 -4.37 13.21 29.28
CA VAL A 534 -5.49 13.57 30.19
C VAL A 534 -6.55 12.46 30.40
N TRP A 535 -6.34 11.24 29.89
CA TRP A 535 -7.30 10.14 30.08
C TRP A 535 -7.11 9.40 31.42
N LEU A 536 -8.20 9.09 32.12
CA LEU A 536 -8.18 8.37 33.40
C LEU A 536 -8.90 7.02 33.35
N SER A 537 -8.39 6.07 34.14
CA SER A 537 -9.08 4.79 34.41
C SER A 537 -10.39 5.03 35.15
N LEU A 538 -11.43 4.28 34.77
CA LEU A 538 -12.75 4.37 35.39
C LEU A 538 -12.77 3.74 36.79
N LYS A 539 -13.65 4.28 37.63
CA LYS A 539 -13.88 3.86 39.01
C LYS A 539 -15.37 3.88 39.32
N GLU A 540 -15.82 2.86 40.01
CA GLU A 540 -17.20 2.76 40.49
C GLU A 540 -17.22 2.68 42.02
N LEU A 541 -18.37 3.02 42.59
CA LEU A 541 -18.64 2.88 44.02
C LEU A 541 -19.75 1.84 44.19
N LEU A 542 -19.44 0.75 44.89
CA LEU A 542 -20.43 -0.27 45.22
C LEU A 542 -21.33 0.23 46.37
N ILE A 543 -22.63 0.10 46.19
CA ILE A 543 -23.66 0.56 47.11
C ILE A 543 -24.66 -0.58 47.32
N ARG A 544 -25.12 -0.78 48.56
CA ARG A 544 -26.23 -1.69 48.88
C ARG A 544 -27.37 -0.91 49.53
N SER A 545 -28.60 -1.38 49.37
CA SER A 545 -29.71 -0.91 50.20
C SER A 545 -29.69 -1.61 51.57
N LYS A 546 -30.02 -0.87 52.63
CA LYS A 546 -30.22 -1.39 53.99
C LYS A 546 -31.51 -0.79 54.55
N LEU A 547 -32.28 -1.59 55.28
CA LEU A 547 -33.51 -1.10 55.90
C LEU A 547 -33.18 -0.08 57.00
N VAL A 548 -33.87 1.05 57.01
CA VAL A 548 -33.77 2.02 58.10
C VAL A 548 -34.56 1.47 59.29
N ARG A 549 -33.88 0.99 60.33
CA ARG A 549 -34.53 0.68 61.62
C ARG A 549 -34.72 1.98 62.38
N THR A 550 -35.95 2.49 62.42
CA THR A 550 -36.38 3.55 63.34
C THR A 550 -36.42 3.07 64.77
#